data_AF-A0A4Y1X272-F1
#
_entry.id   AF-A0A4Y1X272-F1
#
_cell.length_a   1.000
_cell.length_b   1.000
_cell.length_c   1.000
_cell.angle_alpha   90.00
_cell.angle_beta   90.00
_cell.angle_gamma   90.00
#
_symmetry.space_group_name_H-M   'P 1'
#
loop_
_entity.id
_entity.type
_entity.pdbx_description
1 polymer ?
#
loop_
_entity_poly.entity_id
_entity_poly.type
_entity_poly.pdbx_seq_one_letter_code
_entity_poly.pdbx_strand_id
1 'polypeptide(L)'
;MNAFSYILEHIEGTVLFVSLLIAGVAVVLRFFDIQSKSSRRRILKEEFDAAIRQLSSESETNRLAAAILIRRFFTAERGCYRNETIYVLSSLLRVVPTGVFQKTLADGLAYGHDLSKADLQKTNLQDAYIGSKEQVTTDMRETDLFQADLSNALIERIDGRKAVFYQSNLQHARIKYSDLSEANFSMADLNHIGLREVKLGNACFAGCTNLPREIARHLDAEGRYTRPEPVTVHAAAGKHRIFFSMPGKLRIEDSLMIRSVRDHLRQEGYEVCFYERGEYRMFGQLGNIRTLVQQCDGMVVFGLKQLHIEKATFRPATDECETWSDRWLPTPWNEIETGMGLMAGMPILLIQDAEIDFGVFDSHISETSLHVIRTDSTDFKKFPEHREFISWKSRIGNPAVPQPQDGSAKSPSGS
;
A
#
# COMPACT_ATOMS: atom_id res chain seq x y z
N MET A 1 19.32 -30.49 31.58
CA MET A 1 18.77 -29.20 31.13
C MET A 1 18.48 -28.37 32.37
N ASN A 2 19.23 -27.28 32.58
CA ASN A 2 19.06 -26.41 33.74
C ASN A 2 17.76 -25.61 33.61
N ALA A 3 17.08 -25.33 34.73
CA ALA A 3 15.89 -24.46 34.73
C ALA A 3 16.19 -23.07 34.10
N PHE A 4 17.45 -22.64 34.17
CA PHE A 4 17.94 -21.42 33.52
C PHE A 4 17.91 -21.49 31.98
N SER A 5 18.22 -22.64 31.37
CA SER A 5 18.17 -22.82 29.92
C SER A 5 16.73 -22.89 29.39
N TYR A 6 15.80 -23.43 30.18
CA TYR A 6 14.38 -23.48 29.82
C TYR A 6 13.72 -22.09 29.84
N ILE A 7 14.07 -21.26 30.83
CA ILE A 7 13.60 -19.88 30.94
C ILE A 7 14.13 -19.03 29.77
N LEU A 8 15.39 -19.22 29.36
CA LEU A 8 16.00 -18.53 28.23
C LEU A 8 15.35 -18.88 26.88
N GLU A 9 14.98 -20.14 26.65
CA GLU A 9 14.26 -20.57 25.43
C GLU A 9 12.81 -20.09 25.37
N HIS A 10 12.21 -19.74 26.52
CA HIS A 10 10.81 -19.30 26.62
C HIS A 10 10.69 -17.84 27.07
N ILE A 11 11.72 -17.00 26.87
CA ILE A 11 11.70 -15.57 27.24
C ILE A 11 10.54 -14.83 26.58
N GLU A 12 10.24 -15.09 25.31
CA GLU A 12 9.13 -14.41 24.63
C GLU A 12 7.77 -14.80 25.20
N GLY A 13 7.57 -16.09 25.51
CA GLY A 13 6.36 -16.59 26.16
C GLY A 13 6.22 -16.14 27.61
N THR A 14 7.33 -16.02 28.34
CA THR A 14 7.33 -15.54 29.73
C THR A 14 7.15 -14.03 29.83
N VAL A 15 7.65 -13.24 28.87
CA VAL A 15 7.34 -11.80 28.78
C VAL A 15 5.85 -11.62 28.48
N LEU A 16 5.29 -12.38 27.52
CA LEU A 16 3.86 -12.34 27.21
C LEU A 16 3.00 -12.73 28.43
N PHE A 17 3.42 -13.79 29.14
CA PHE A 17 2.77 -14.26 30.36
C PHE A 17 2.87 -13.24 31.49
N VAL A 18 4.02 -12.59 31.69
CA VAL A 18 4.20 -11.52 32.70
C VAL A 18 3.35 -10.30 32.36
N SER A 19 3.24 -9.89 31.09
CA SER A 19 2.34 -8.80 30.70
C SER A 19 0.85 -9.12 30.88
N LEU A 20 0.44 -10.37 30.62
CA LEU A 20 -0.92 -10.86 30.90
C LEU A 20 -1.18 -11.01 32.41
N LEU A 21 -0.17 -11.43 33.18
CA LEU A 21 -0.24 -11.56 34.63
C LEU A 21 -0.32 -10.18 35.30
N ILE A 22 0.43 -9.18 34.83
CA ILE A 22 0.33 -7.79 35.30
C ILE A 22 -1.05 -7.21 34.97
N ALA A 23 -1.58 -7.46 33.77
CA ALA A 23 -2.93 -7.06 33.40
C ALA A 23 -4.00 -7.74 34.27
N GLY A 24 -3.83 -9.04 34.58
CA GLY A 24 -4.72 -9.81 35.45
C GLY A 24 -4.67 -9.37 36.92
N VAL A 25 -3.47 -9.13 37.47
CA VAL A 25 -3.27 -8.62 38.83
C VAL A 25 -3.85 -7.20 38.96
N ALA A 26 -3.70 -6.35 37.94
CA ALA A 26 -4.31 -5.02 37.93
C ALA A 26 -5.86 -5.08 37.90
N VAL A 27 -6.45 -6.10 37.26
CA VAL A 27 -7.91 -6.32 37.26
C VAL A 27 -8.40 -6.84 38.61
N VAL A 28 -7.65 -7.75 39.25
CA VAL A 28 -7.98 -8.25 40.61
C VAL A 28 -7.82 -7.15 41.66
N LEU A 29 -6.81 -6.29 41.55
CA LEU A 29 -6.63 -5.09 42.38
C LEU A 29 -7.67 -3.99 42.09
N ARG A 30 -8.32 -3.99 40.92
CA ARG A 30 -9.48 -3.12 40.62
C ARG A 30 -10.78 -3.61 41.26
N PHE A 31 -10.87 -4.90 41.57
CA PHE A 31 -12.06 -5.51 42.19
C PHE A 31 -12.10 -5.25 43.70
N PHE A 32 -10.94 -5.00 44.33
CA PHE A 32 -10.81 -4.62 45.72
C PHE A 32 -10.09 -3.26 45.87
N ASP A 33 -10.91 -2.23 46.05
CA ASP A 33 -10.60 -1.03 46.84
C ASP A 33 -9.94 0.21 46.18
N ILE A 34 -10.77 1.25 46.05
CA ILE A 34 -10.54 2.70 46.20
C ILE A 34 -9.07 3.17 46.07
N GLN A 35 -8.54 3.15 44.86
CA GLN A 35 -7.36 3.98 44.56
C GLN A 35 -7.74 5.46 44.46
N SER A 36 -6.99 6.31 45.15
CA SER A 36 -7.10 7.77 45.03
C SER A 36 -6.93 8.20 43.56
N LYS A 37 -7.57 9.31 43.15
CA LYS A 37 -7.40 9.88 41.79
C LYS A 37 -5.92 10.09 41.43
N SER A 38 -5.08 10.38 42.41
CA SER A 38 -3.62 10.55 42.24
C SER A 38 -2.93 9.23 41.85
N SER A 39 -3.28 8.14 42.52
CA SER A 39 -2.72 6.81 42.26
C SER A 39 -3.07 6.30 40.85
N ARG A 40 -4.32 6.50 40.40
CA ARG A 40 -4.75 6.12 39.05
C ARG A 40 -4.00 6.88 37.96
N ARG A 41 -3.79 8.18 38.14
CA ARG A 41 -3.00 9.01 37.22
C ARG A 41 -1.54 8.57 37.15
N ARG A 42 -0.94 8.17 38.27
CA ARG A 42 0.43 7.68 38.32
C ARG A 42 0.57 6.36 37.54
N ILE A 43 -0.31 5.40 37.78
CA ILE A 43 -0.30 4.12 37.05
C ILE A 43 -0.50 4.36 35.55
N LEU A 44 -1.47 5.21 35.17
CA LEU A 44 -1.70 5.51 33.77
C LEU A 44 -0.48 6.15 33.09
N LYS A 45 0.24 7.03 33.81
CA LYS A 45 1.52 7.58 33.33
C LYS A 45 2.57 6.49 33.11
N GLU A 46 2.76 5.62 34.09
CA GLU A 46 3.73 4.52 34.01
C GLU A 46 3.43 3.58 32.83
N GLU A 47 2.15 3.27 32.60
CA GLU A 47 1.70 2.46 31.47
C GLU A 47 1.90 3.18 30.13
N PHE A 48 1.63 4.49 30.06
CA PHE A 48 1.87 5.29 28.86
C PHE A 48 3.35 5.34 28.50
N ASP A 49 4.21 5.64 29.48
CA ASP A 49 5.66 5.69 29.32
C ASP A 49 6.22 4.30 28.93
N ALA A 50 5.64 3.21 29.45
CA ALA A 50 6.01 1.85 29.06
C ALA A 50 5.63 1.53 27.61
N ALA A 51 4.43 1.91 27.17
CA ALA A 51 4.01 1.75 25.78
C ALA A 51 4.94 2.53 24.82
N ILE A 52 5.31 3.76 25.17
CA ILE A 52 6.25 4.56 24.36
C ILE A 52 7.62 3.88 24.24
N ARG A 53 8.17 3.38 25.35
CA ARG A 53 9.46 2.65 25.30
C ARG A 53 9.40 1.41 24.42
N GLN A 54 8.26 0.73 24.36
CA GLN A 54 8.11 -0.47 23.55
C GLN A 54 7.89 -0.16 22.05
N LEU A 55 7.45 1.06 21.70
CA LEU A 55 7.38 1.52 20.30
C LEU A 55 8.77 1.60 19.62
N SER A 56 9.85 1.71 20.39
CA SER A 56 11.23 1.66 19.88
C SER A 56 11.87 0.27 19.97
N SER A 57 11.10 -0.79 20.25
CA SER A 57 11.62 -2.15 20.32
C SER A 57 12.13 -2.64 18.96
N GLU A 58 13.23 -3.38 18.96
CA GLU A 58 13.74 -4.09 17.77
C GLU A 58 12.83 -5.27 17.39
N SER A 59 12.09 -5.84 18.35
CA SER A 59 11.09 -6.87 18.08
C SER A 59 9.86 -6.23 17.42
N GLU A 60 9.60 -6.65 16.19
CA GLU A 60 8.44 -6.18 15.42
C GLU A 60 7.12 -6.46 16.15
N THR A 61 6.97 -7.66 16.71
CA THR A 61 5.80 -8.06 17.50
C THR A 61 5.56 -7.12 18.69
N ASN A 62 6.61 -6.83 19.47
CA ASN A 62 6.51 -5.94 20.63
C ASN A 62 6.12 -4.52 20.21
N ARG A 63 6.74 -4.03 19.15
CA ARG A 63 6.49 -2.69 18.64
C ARG A 63 5.08 -2.55 18.05
N LEU A 64 4.56 -3.56 17.37
CA LEU A 64 3.17 -3.61 16.89
C LEU A 64 2.18 -3.69 18.05
N ALA A 65 2.44 -4.51 19.06
CA ALA A 65 1.63 -4.58 20.27
C ALA A 65 1.55 -3.21 20.97
N ALA A 66 2.69 -2.51 21.08
CA ALA A 66 2.74 -1.15 21.63
C ALA A 66 1.92 -0.14 20.81
N ALA A 67 1.97 -0.20 19.48
CA ALA A 67 1.15 0.65 18.60
C ALA A 67 -0.35 0.40 18.73
N ILE A 68 -0.74 -0.83 19.10
CA ILE A 68 -2.14 -1.14 19.43
C ILE A 68 -2.49 -0.60 20.82
N LEU A 69 -1.63 -0.84 21.81
CA LEU A 69 -1.85 -0.43 23.20
C LEU A 69 -1.98 1.09 23.34
N ILE A 70 -1.20 1.87 22.59
CA ILE A 70 -1.20 3.34 22.72
C ILE A 70 -2.58 3.95 22.38
N ARG A 71 -3.40 3.26 21.57
CA ARG A 71 -4.75 3.70 21.18
C ARG A 71 -5.69 3.90 22.37
N ARG A 72 -5.49 3.15 23.47
CA ARG A 72 -6.36 3.28 24.66
C ARG A 72 -6.20 4.62 25.37
N PHE A 73 -5.09 5.33 25.16
CA PHE A 73 -4.78 6.59 25.84
C PHE A 73 -5.49 7.80 25.23
N PHE A 74 -6.14 7.64 24.07
CA PHE A 74 -7.04 8.65 23.53
C PHE A 74 -8.24 8.94 24.44
N THR A 75 -8.77 7.92 25.10
CA THR A 75 -10.01 8.01 25.91
C THR A 75 -9.79 7.80 27.41
N ALA A 76 -8.63 7.25 27.82
CA ALA A 76 -8.30 7.03 29.22
C ALA A 76 -8.36 8.31 30.06
N GLU A 77 -8.92 8.20 31.29
CA GLU A 77 -9.04 9.32 32.26
C GLU A 77 -9.59 10.61 31.63
N ARG A 78 -10.62 10.48 30.79
CA ARG A 78 -11.26 11.59 30.04
C ARG A 78 -10.33 12.25 29.01
N GLY A 79 -9.42 11.49 28.43
CA GLY A 79 -8.55 11.94 27.34
C GLY A 79 -7.36 12.79 27.79
N CYS A 80 -6.86 12.59 29.02
CA CYS A 80 -5.75 13.40 29.53
C CYS A 80 -4.41 13.19 28.79
N TYR A 81 -4.26 12.07 28.07
CA TYR A 81 -3.10 11.77 27.21
C TYR A 81 -3.42 11.89 25.71
N ARG A 82 -4.57 12.48 25.35
CA ARG A 82 -5.01 12.54 23.96
C ARG A 82 -3.98 13.23 23.08
N ASN A 83 -3.53 14.42 23.49
CA ASN A 83 -2.59 15.23 22.72
C ASN A 83 -1.20 14.59 22.68
N GLU A 84 -0.74 14.05 23.81
CA GLU A 84 0.53 13.31 23.91
C GLU A 84 0.52 12.10 22.99
N THR A 85 -0.59 11.38 22.92
CA THR A 85 -0.77 10.25 21.99
C THR A 85 -0.67 10.72 20.55
N ILE A 86 -1.35 11.81 20.18
CA ILE A 86 -1.25 12.43 18.84
C ILE A 86 0.20 12.83 18.53
N TYR A 87 0.92 13.44 19.47
CA TYR A 87 2.31 13.85 19.28
C TYR A 87 3.25 12.67 19.07
N VAL A 88 3.07 11.57 19.83
CA VAL A 88 3.86 10.35 19.65
C VAL A 88 3.58 9.73 18.28
N LEU A 89 2.30 9.55 17.92
CA LEU A 89 1.92 8.94 16.65
C LEU A 89 2.39 9.79 15.45
N SER A 90 2.13 11.10 15.46
CA SER A 90 2.58 12.01 14.38
C SER A 90 4.10 12.03 14.23
N SER A 91 4.85 12.04 15.34
CA SER A 91 6.31 12.02 15.31
C SER A 91 6.86 10.75 14.68
N LEU A 92 6.29 9.59 15.01
CA LEU A 92 6.68 8.32 14.40
C LEU A 92 6.27 8.25 12.92
N LEU A 93 5.05 8.67 12.58
CA LEU A 93 4.55 8.64 11.21
C LEU A 93 5.35 9.53 10.24
N ARG A 94 6.08 10.53 10.73
CA ARG A 94 7.00 11.35 9.90
C ARG A 94 8.27 10.60 9.48
N VAL A 95 8.65 9.54 10.19
CA VAL A 95 9.95 8.86 10.00
C VAL A 95 9.83 7.38 9.65
N VAL A 96 8.71 6.73 9.98
CA VAL A 96 8.51 5.31 9.74
C VAL A 96 8.17 5.07 8.26
N PRO A 97 8.83 4.11 7.57
CA PRO A 97 8.51 3.76 6.20
C PRO A 97 7.15 3.07 6.09
N THR A 98 6.52 3.14 4.92
CA THR A 98 5.25 2.47 4.64
C THR A 98 5.36 0.96 4.87
N GLY A 99 4.42 0.42 5.65
CA GLY A 99 4.37 -0.99 6.01
C GLY A 99 3.40 -1.25 7.15
N VAL A 100 3.36 -2.48 7.67
CA VAL A 100 2.40 -2.89 8.70
C VAL A 100 2.49 -2.01 9.95
N PHE A 101 3.70 -1.65 10.37
CA PHE A 101 3.89 -0.81 11.55
C PHE A 101 3.38 0.63 11.34
N GLN A 102 3.74 1.28 10.22
CA GLN A 102 3.22 2.62 9.89
C GLN A 102 1.70 2.59 9.78
N LYS A 103 1.13 1.62 9.05
CA LYS A 103 -0.33 1.48 8.93
C LYS A 103 -0.99 1.30 10.28
N THR A 104 -0.40 0.50 11.18
CA THR A 104 -0.92 0.27 12.54
C THR A 104 -0.95 1.55 13.38
N LEU A 105 0.08 2.40 13.25
CA LEU A 105 0.13 3.71 13.89
C LEU A 105 -0.90 4.67 13.29
N ALA A 106 -0.99 4.73 11.96
CA ALA A 106 -1.88 5.62 11.23
C ALA A 106 -3.36 5.28 11.47
N ASP A 107 -3.74 4.00 11.36
CA ASP A 107 -5.06 3.50 11.73
C ASP A 107 -5.37 3.72 13.22
N GLY A 108 -4.34 3.90 14.05
CA GLY A 108 -4.46 4.24 15.46
C GLY A 108 -5.09 5.61 15.70
N LEU A 109 -4.91 6.57 14.77
CA LEU A 109 -5.50 7.91 14.87
C LEU A 109 -7.03 7.87 14.86
N ALA A 110 -7.65 6.87 14.23
CA ALA A 110 -9.10 6.67 14.20
C ALA A 110 -9.73 6.40 15.60
N TYR A 111 -8.91 6.13 16.62
CA TYR A 111 -9.37 5.98 18.02
C TYR A 111 -9.38 7.32 18.77
N GLY A 112 -8.71 8.35 18.23
CA GLY A 112 -8.82 9.71 18.71
C GLY A 112 -10.05 10.37 18.08
N HIS A 113 -11.20 10.29 18.74
CA HIS A 113 -12.43 10.94 18.26
C HIS A 113 -12.31 12.48 18.10
N ASP A 114 -11.28 13.08 18.73
CA ASP A 114 -10.92 14.48 18.60
C ASP A 114 -9.43 14.61 18.21
N LEU A 115 -9.21 14.92 16.94
CA LEU A 115 -7.95 15.30 16.32
C LEU A 115 -7.97 16.78 15.91
N SER A 116 -8.90 17.58 16.46
CA SER A 116 -8.98 19.00 16.13
C SER A 116 -7.67 19.70 16.49
N LYS A 117 -7.18 20.56 15.58
CA LYS A 117 -5.91 21.29 15.69
C LYS A 117 -4.67 20.40 15.85
N ALA A 118 -4.78 19.10 15.56
CA ALA A 118 -3.63 18.20 15.58
C ALA A 118 -2.60 18.61 14.51
N ASP A 119 -1.32 18.55 14.87
CA ASP A 119 -0.22 18.64 13.93
C ASP A 119 0.08 17.25 13.36
N LEU A 120 -0.35 17.03 12.13
CA LEU A 120 -0.07 15.83 11.33
C LEU A 120 0.77 16.19 10.09
N GLN A 121 1.51 17.30 10.14
CA GLN A 121 2.32 17.76 9.02
C GLN A 121 3.37 16.71 8.64
N LYS A 122 3.55 16.49 7.33
CA LYS A 122 4.56 15.58 6.74
C LYS A 122 4.48 14.14 7.24
N THR A 123 3.33 13.72 7.77
CA THR A 123 3.12 12.34 8.22
C THR A 123 2.91 11.41 7.03
N ASN A 124 3.43 10.18 7.15
CA ASN A 124 3.10 9.09 6.24
C ASN A 124 1.79 8.42 6.68
N LEU A 125 0.69 8.80 6.04
CA LEU A 125 -0.67 8.26 6.23
C LEU A 125 -1.09 7.42 5.02
N GLN A 126 -0.14 6.88 4.25
CA GLN A 126 -0.43 5.97 3.15
C GLN A 126 -1.27 4.79 3.65
N ASP A 127 -2.29 4.42 2.87
CA ASP A 127 -3.23 3.31 3.14
C ASP A 127 -3.98 3.40 4.50
N ALA A 128 -3.93 4.57 5.17
CA ALA A 128 -4.50 4.74 6.49
C ALA A 128 -6.03 4.75 6.45
N TYR A 129 -6.65 4.18 7.49
CA TYR A 129 -8.05 4.43 7.81
C TYR A 129 -8.16 5.57 8.81
N ILE A 130 -8.75 6.69 8.39
CA ILE A 130 -9.04 7.84 9.25
C ILE A 130 -10.55 8.03 9.28
N GLY A 131 -11.13 7.80 10.45
CA GLY A 131 -12.57 7.86 10.61
C GLY A 131 -12.96 7.28 11.94
N SER A 132 -14.18 6.80 12.05
CA SER A 132 -14.67 6.24 13.30
C SER A 132 -15.10 4.80 13.15
N LYS A 133 -14.51 3.95 13.99
CA LYS A 133 -14.92 2.56 14.15
C LYS A 133 -16.23 2.41 14.94
N GLU A 134 -16.62 3.46 15.66
CA GLU A 134 -17.79 3.46 16.56
C GLU A 134 -18.97 4.27 16.00
N GLN A 135 -18.95 4.58 14.69
CA GLN A 135 -19.98 5.35 13.98
C GLN A 135 -20.16 6.82 14.43
N VAL A 136 -19.38 7.31 15.39
CA VAL A 136 -19.33 8.72 15.81
C VAL A 136 -18.53 9.55 14.79
N THR A 137 -18.92 10.77 14.45
CA THR A 137 -18.06 11.62 13.59
C THR A 137 -16.74 11.96 14.30
N THR A 138 -15.60 11.74 13.64
CA THR A 138 -14.28 12.15 14.18
C THR A 138 -14.07 13.65 13.92
N ASP A 139 -13.76 14.40 14.97
CA ASP A 139 -13.47 15.84 14.87
C ASP A 139 -12.03 16.04 14.37
N MET A 140 -11.87 16.63 13.19
CA MET A 140 -10.61 16.98 12.55
C MET A 140 -10.59 18.47 12.17
N ARG A 141 -11.35 19.30 12.89
CA ARG A 141 -11.42 20.72 12.60
C ARG A 141 -10.05 21.37 12.81
N GLU A 142 -9.63 22.17 11.84
CA GLU A 142 -8.33 22.86 11.86
C GLU A 142 -7.12 21.92 12.00
N THR A 143 -7.25 20.61 11.70
CA THR A 143 -6.11 19.68 11.67
C THR A 143 -5.12 20.09 10.57
N ASP A 144 -3.84 20.08 10.87
CA ASP A 144 -2.79 20.43 9.93
C ASP A 144 -2.16 19.19 9.28
N LEU A 145 -2.42 19.01 7.99
CA LEU A 145 -1.92 17.94 7.13
C LEU A 145 -0.98 18.49 6.04
N PHE A 146 -0.32 19.64 6.29
CA PHE A 146 0.66 20.20 5.37
C PHE A 146 1.69 19.15 4.94
N GLN A 147 1.80 18.92 3.62
CA GLN A 147 2.69 17.92 3.02
C GLN A 147 2.54 16.49 3.56
N ALA A 148 1.40 16.14 4.17
CA ALA A 148 1.13 14.76 4.56
C ALA A 148 0.89 13.89 3.32
N ASP A 149 1.28 12.62 3.40
CA ASP A 149 0.99 11.62 2.37
C ASP A 149 -0.21 10.78 2.78
N LEU A 150 -1.37 11.04 2.19
CA LEU A 150 -2.62 10.31 2.39
C LEU A 150 -2.96 9.45 1.16
N SER A 151 -1.98 9.08 0.34
CA SER A 151 -2.27 8.27 -0.84
C SER A 151 -2.90 6.92 -0.46
N ASN A 152 -3.93 6.54 -1.21
CA ASN A 152 -4.81 5.39 -0.96
C ASN A 152 -5.56 5.39 0.39
N ALA A 153 -5.49 6.46 1.19
CA ALA A 153 -6.16 6.52 2.49
C ALA A 153 -7.69 6.42 2.34
N LEU A 154 -8.33 5.76 3.31
CA LEU A 154 -9.79 5.73 3.46
C LEU A 154 -10.18 6.68 4.58
N ILE A 155 -10.81 7.79 4.23
CA ILE A 155 -11.28 8.81 5.15
C ILE A 155 -12.82 8.74 5.22
N GLU A 156 -13.39 8.52 6.39
CA GLU A 156 -14.84 8.34 6.52
C GLU A 156 -15.41 9.01 7.77
N ARG A 157 -16.52 9.74 7.58
CA ARG A 157 -17.28 10.38 8.67
C ARG A 157 -16.42 11.29 9.54
N ILE A 158 -15.70 12.22 8.92
CA ILE A 158 -14.93 13.24 9.65
C ILE A 158 -15.60 14.62 9.55
N ASP A 159 -15.43 15.43 10.60
CA ASP A 159 -15.63 16.87 10.56
C ASP A 159 -14.25 17.54 10.39
N GLY A 160 -13.81 17.70 9.15
CA GLY A 160 -12.54 18.30 8.78
C GLY A 160 -12.67 19.77 8.36
N ARG A 161 -13.64 20.51 8.91
CA ARG A 161 -13.81 21.93 8.57
C ARG A 161 -12.54 22.71 8.89
N LYS A 162 -12.09 23.54 7.94
CA LYS A 162 -10.83 24.31 8.04
C LYS A 162 -9.56 23.47 8.18
N ALA A 163 -9.59 22.17 7.89
CA ALA A 163 -8.37 21.35 7.85
C ALA A 163 -7.42 21.84 6.75
N VAL A 164 -6.11 21.69 6.96
CA VAL A 164 -5.07 22.17 6.06
C VAL A 164 -4.44 21.00 5.32
N PHE A 165 -4.85 20.78 4.07
CA PHE A 165 -4.29 19.79 3.13
C PHE A 165 -3.25 20.41 2.17
N TYR A 166 -2.69 21.57 2.52
CA TYR A 166 -1.77 22.31 1.65
C TYR A 166 -0.57 21.43 1.24
N GLN A 167 -0.34 21.29 -0.07
CA GLN A 167 0.71 20.42 -0.65
C GLN A 167 0.66 18.94 -0.21
N SER A 168 -0.48 18.44 0.26
CA SER A 168 -0.62 17.02 0.61
C SER A 168 -0.77 16.14 -0.64
N ASN A 169 -0.42 14.86 -0.50
CA ASN A 169 -0.69 13.82 -1.49
C ASN A 169 -1.99 13.10 -1.13
N LEU A 170 -3.03 13.25 -1.94
CA LEU A 170 -4.34 12.59 -1.79
C LEU A 170 -4.63 11.66 -2.97
N GLN A 171 -3.59 11.23 -3.70
CA GLN A 171 -3.75 10.32 -4.82
C GLN A 171 -4.50 9.06 -4.39
N HIS A 172 -5.58 8.72 -5.11
CA HIS A 172 -6.44 7.55 -4.85
C HIS A 172 -7.12 7.53 -3.48
N ALA A 173 -7.02 8.60 -2.67
CA ALA A 173 -7.71 8.68 -1.40
C ALA A 173 -9.22 8.58 -1.62
N ARG A 174 -9.93 7.93 -0.69
CA ARG A 174 -11.39 7.80 -0.72
C ARG A 174 -11.96 8.50 0.50
N ILE A 175 -12.65 9.62 0.28
CA ILE A 175 -13.30 10.39 1.35
C ILE A 175 -14.81 10.20 1.26
N LYS A 176 -15.44 9.82 2.39
CA LYS A 176 -16.87 9.50 2.45
C LYS A 176 -17.55 10.20 3.60
N TYR A 177 -18.77 10.69 3.38
CA TYR A 177 -19.68 11.19 4.41
C TYR A 177 -19.04 12.23 5.36
N SER A 178 -18.21 13.11 4.82
CA SER A 178 -17.34 14.01 5.59
C SER A 178 -17.66 15.47 5.30
N ASP A 179 -17.41 16.34 6.28
CA ASP A 179 -17.49 17.79 6.11
C ASP A 179 -16.08 18.38 6.01
N LEU A 180 -15.72 18.86 4.82
CA LEU A 180 -14.44 19.50 4.50
C LEU A 180 -14.66 20.96 4.10
N SER A 181 -15.75 21.57 4.57
CA SER A 181 -16.02 22.99 4.30
C SER A 181 -14.90 23.87 4.84
N GLU A 182 -14.53 24.91 4.09
CA GLU A 182 -13.42 25.82 4.39
C GLU A 182 -12.03 25.14 4.47
N ALA A 183 -11.88 23.86 4.10
CA ALA A 183 -10.59 23.20 4.08
C ALA A 183 -9.68 23.75 2.97
N ASN A 184 -8.37 23.69 3.19
CA ASN A 184 -7.38 24.18 2.25
C ASN A 184 -6.68 23.02 1.52
N PHE A 185 -7.09 22.73 0.29
CA PHE A 185 -6.45 21.74 -0.60
C PHE A 185 -5.40 22.35 -1.53
N SER A 186 -5.05 23.63 -1.37
CA SER A 186 -4.19 24.32 -2.33
C SER A 186 -2.88 23.56 -2.57
N MET A 187 -2.46 23.46 -3.83
CA MET A 187 -1.27 22.71 -4.26
C MET A 187 -1.26 21.21 -3.91
N ALA A 188 -2.38 20.62 -3.47
CA ALA A 188 -2.48 19.18 -3.23
C ALA A 188 -2.59 18.39 -4.54
N ASP A 189 -2.16 17.14 -4.51
CA ASP A 189 -2.37 16.20 -5.60
C ASP A 189 -3.64 15.36 -5.38
N LEU A 190 -4.64 15.57 -6.23
CA LEU A 190 -5.96 14.96 -6.14
C LEU A 190 -6.17 13.82 -7.15
N ASN A 191 -5.10 13.27 -7.72
CA ASN A 191 -5.23 12.28 -8.78
C ASN A 191 -6.09 11.09 -8.35
N HIS A 192 -7.14 10.78 -9.11
CA HIS A 192 -8.09 9.70 -8.81
C HIS A 192 -8.74 9.76 -7.41
N ILE A 193 -8.82 10.94 -6.78
CA ILE A 193 -9.55 11.07 -5.52
C ILE A 193 -11.01 10.63 -5.71
N GLY A 194 -11.51 9.82 -4.78
CA GLY A 194 -12.91 9.43 -4.70
C GLY A 194 -13.61 10.19 -3.58
N LEU A 195 -14.68 10.92 -3.90
CA LEU A 195 -15.52 11.60 -2.91
C LEU A 195 -16.92 11.00 -2.94
N ARG A 196 -17.51 10.71 -1.79
CA ARG A 196 -18.91 10.28 -1.67
C ARG A 196 -19.59 11.07 -0.57
N GLU A 197 -20.61 11.85 -0.92
CA GLU A 197 -21.37 12.65 0.06
C GLU A 197 -20.45 13.55 0.90
N VAL A 198 -19.54 14.29 0.26
CA VAL A 198 -18.56 15.15 0.94
C VAL A 198 -18.94 16.62 0.79
N LYS A 199 -19.06 17.36 1.90
CA LYS A 199 -19.29 18.81 1.85
C LYS A 199 -17.98 19.54 1.62
N LEU A 200 -17.96 20.45 0.65
CA LEU A 200 -16.77 21.21 0.24
C LEU A 200 -17.01 22.72 0.26
N GLY A 201 -18.06 23.21 0.92
CA GLY A 201 -18.43 24.63 0.87
C GLY A 201 -17.27 25.53 1.26
N ASN A 202 -16.89 26.46 0.40
CA ASN A 202 -15.77 27.39 0.59
C ASN A 202 -14.37 26.73 0.72
N ALA A 203 -14.22 25.44 0.39
CA ALA A 203 -12.91 24.79 0.36
C ALA A 203 -12.06 25.34 -0.79
N CYS A 204 -10.77 25.54 -0.55
CA CYS A 204 -9.83 26.16 -1.50
C CYS A 204 -9.02 25.12 -2.27
N PHE A 205 -9.06 25.18 -3.60
CA PHE A 205 -8.37 24.27 -4.52
C PHE A 205 -7.34 24.96 -5.42
N ALA A 206 -6.85 26.14 -4.99
CA ALA A 206 -5.90 26.92 -5.76
C ALA A 206 -4.60 26.12 -6.04
N GLY A 207 -4.25 25.96 -7.32
CA GLY A 207 -3.03 25.26 -7.73
C GLY A 207 -3.02 23.75 -7.52
N CYS A 208 -4.16 23.11 -7.20
CA CYS A 208 -4.23 21.65 -7.15
C CYS A 208 -3.88 21.02 -8.51
N THR A 209 -3.26 19.84 -8.48
CA THR A 209 -3.12 18.99 -9.67
C THR A 209 -4.25 17.96 -9.71
N ASN A 210 -4.65 17.57 -10.92
CA ASN A 210 -5.63 16.50 -11.15
C ASN A 210 -7.02 16.73 -10.50
N LEU A 211 -7.46 17.99 -10.44
CA LEU A 211 -8.76 18.36 -9.87
C LEU A 211 -9.93 17.72 -10.65
N PRO A 212 -10.86 16.99 -9.98
CA PRO A 212 -12.05 16.45 -10.61
C PRO A 212 -12.91 17.51 -11.30
N ARG A 213 -13.51 17.16 -12.45
CA ARG A 213 -14.33 18.10 -13.25
C ARG A 213 -15.57 18.58 -12.49
N GLU A 214 -16.12 17.70 -11.66
CA GLU A 214 -17.24 17.94 -10.76
C GLU A 214 -16.94 19.05 -9.75
N ILE A 215 -15.67 19.19 -9.34
CA ILE A 215 -15.22 20.27 -8.46
C ILE A 215 -14.87 21.51 -9.29
N ALA A 216 -14.08 21.33 -10.36
CA ALA A 216 -13.54 22.41 -11.19
C ALA A 216 -14.61 23.35 -11.76
N ARG A 217 -15.79 22.82 -12.13
CA ARG A 217 -16.91 23.62 -12.70
C ARG A 217 -17.60 24.55 -11.70
N HIS A 218 -17.28 24.45 -10.42
CA HIS A 218 -17.94 25.17 -9.33
C HIS A 218 -16.95 25.96 -8.47
N LEU A 219 -15.76 26.25 -9.01
CA LEU A 219 -14.81 27.15 -8.37
C LEU A 219 -15.09 28.62 -8.73
N ASP A 220 -14.87 29.51 -7.78
CA ASP A 220 -14.79 30.96 -8.01
C ASP A 220 -13.42 31.39 -8.59
N ALA A 221 -13.22 32.70 -8.76
CA ALA A 221 -11.99 33.27 -9.31
C ALA A 221 -10.75 33.03 -8.42
N GLU A 222 -10.95 32.79 -7.12
CA GLU A 222 -9.90 32.51 -6.15
C GLU A 222 -9.69 31.00 -5.94
N GLY A 223 -10.40 30.15 -6.68
CA GLY A 223 -10.28 28.69 -6.61
C GLY A 223 -11.04 28.07 -5.44
N ARG A 224 -12.04 28.75 -4.88
CA ARG A 224 -12.91 28.20 -3.82
C ARG A 224 -14.18 27.58 -4.37
N TYR A 225 -14.58 26.46 -3.78
CA TYR A 225 -15.80 25.75 -4.15
C TYR A 225 -17.05 26.47 -3.63
N THR A 226 -18.00 26.78 -4.52
CA THR A 226 -19.10 27.70 -4.22
C THR A 226 -20.43 27.03 -3.87
N ARG A 227 -20.56 25.71 -4.07
CA ARG A 227 -21.82 25.01 -3.81
C ARG A 227 -21.92 24.52 -2.35
N PRO A 228 -23.11 24.62 -1.73
CA PRO A 228 -23.35 24.12 -0.37
C PRO A 228 -23.67 22.62 -0.33
N GLU A 229 -24.08 22.01 -1.44
CA GLU A 229 -24.48 20.60 -1.47
C GLU A 229 -23.28 19.64 -1.34
N PRO A 230 -23.47 18.46 -0.73
CA PRO A 230 -22.47 17.40 -0.76
C PRO A 230 -22.13 16.99 -2.20
N VAL A 231 -20.84 16.77 -2.45
CA VAL A 231 -20.29 16.33 -3.72
C VAL A 231 -20.00 14.85 -3.66
N THR A 232 -20.40 14.15 -4.72
CA THR A 232 -19.92 12.80 -5.02
C THR A 232 -19.10 12.87 -6.29
N VAL A 233 -17.79 12.63 -6.13
CA VAL A 233 -16.88 12.34 -7.23
C VAL A 233 -16.67 10.85 -7.20
N HIS A 234 -17.32 10.16 -8.13
CA HIS A 234 -16.88 8.81 -8.42
C HIS A 234 -15.43 8.94 -8.86
N ALA A 235 -14.49 8.34 -8.10
CA ALA A 235 -13.14 8.16 -8.59
C ALA A 235 -13.32 7.66 -10.03
N ALA A 236 -12.82 8.44 -11.00
CA ALA A 236 -13.00 8.09 -12.40
C ALA A 236 -12.72 6.59 -12.48
N ALA A 237 -13.63 5.82 -13.08
CA ALA A 237 -13.28 4.47 -13.50
C ALA A 237 -12.10 4.69 -14.44
N GLY A 238 -10.90 4.63 -13.85
CA GLY A 238 -9.69 4.95 -14.56
C GLY A 238 -9.66 4.01 -15.74
N LYS A 239 -9.08 4.46 -16.85
CA LYS A 239 -8.59 3.49 -17.81
C LYS A 239 -7.80 2.46 -17.01
N HIS A 240 -8.10 1.18 -17.19
CA HIS A 240 -7.36 0.15 -16.48
C HIS A 240 -5.87 0.37 -16.75
N ARG A 241 -5.09 0.47 -15.67
CA ARG A 241 -3.67 0.82 -15.76
C ARG A 241 -2.85 -0.45 -15.90
N ILE A 242 -1.97 -0.50 -16.89
CA ILE A 242 -1.14 -1.65 -17.18
C ILE A 242 0.32 -1.29 -16.95
N PHE A 243 0.95 -1.96 -15.99
CA PHE A 243 2.37 -1.79 -15.72
C PHE A 243 3.21 -2.55 -16.76
N PHE A 244 4.19 -1.88 -17.36
CA PHE A 244 5.17 -2.50 -18.25
C PHE A 244 6.49 -2.68 -17.50
N SER A 245 6.85 -3.93 -17.24
CA SER A 245 8.18 -4.32 -16.77
C SER A 245 9.07 -4.60 -17.98
N MET A 246 9.96 -3.67 -18.31
CA MET A 246 10.81 -3.75 -19.51
C MET A 246 12.26 -3.32 -19.24
N PRO A 247 13.22 -3.85 -20.03
CA PRO A 247 14.60 -3.39 -19.94
C PRO A 247 14.79 -1.93 -20.35
N GLY A 248 15.75 -1.25 -19.74
CA GLY A 248 16.04 0.16 -20.04
C GLY A 248 16.79 0.39 -21.36
N LYS A 249 17.49 -0.63 -21.88
CA LYS A 249 18.16 -0.61 -23.18
C LYS A 249 17.62 -1.76 -24.02
N LEU A 250 17.16 -1.44 -25.23
CA LEU A 250 16.43 -2.37 -26.09
C LEU A 250 17.10 -2.43 -27.46
N ARG A 251 17.03 -3.62 -28.09
CA ARG A 251 17.29 -3.72 -29.55
C ARG A 251 16.18 -2.98 -30.30
N ILE A 252 16.43 -2.64 -31.55
CA ILE A 252 15.45 -1.93 -32.39
C ILE A 252 14.17 -2.77 -32.53
N GLU A 253 14.31 -4.07 -32.77
CA GLU A 253 13.20 -5.02 -32.88
C GLU A 253 12.35 -5.08 -31.60
N ASP A 254 13.00 -5.20 -30.44
CA ASP A 254 12.32 -5.22 -29.14
C ASP A 254 11.56 -3.92 -28.87
N SER A 255 12.17 -2.78 -29.23
CA SER A 255 11.54 -1.47 -29.07
C SER A 255 10.29 -1.32 -29.93
N LEU A 256 10.33 -1.82 -31.17
CA LEU A 256 9.17 -1.84 -32.07
C LEU A 256 8.07 -2.75 -31.56
N MET A 257 8.42 -3.93 -31.04
CA MET A 257 7.47 -4.87 -30.44
C MET A 257 6.76 -4.27 -29.22
N ILE A 258 7.52 -3.76 -28.24
CA ILE A 258 6.97 -3.11 -27.04
C ILE A 258 6.08 -1.93 -27.43
N ARG A 259 6.50 -1.12 -28.41
CA ARG A 259 5.69 -0.02 -28.94
C ARG A 259 4.38 -0.52 -29.54
N SER A 260 4.39 -1.59 -30.33
CA SER A 260 3.20 -2.20 -30.92
C SER A 260 2.20 -2.64 -29.84
N VAL A 261 2.66 -3.38 -28.83
CA VAL A 261 1.82 -3.83 -27.70
C VAL A 261 1.24 -2.63 -26.94
N ARG A 262 2.07 -1.62 -26.65
CA ARG A 262 1.64 -0.40 -25.96
C ARG A 262 0.59 0.37 -26.75
N ASP A 263 0.81 0.55 -28.05
CA ASP A 263 -0.08 1.34 -28.89
C ASP A 263 -1.43 0.62 -29.06
N HIS A 264 -1.42 -0.71 -29.16
CA HIS A 264 -2.64 -1.52 -29.14
C HIS A 264 -3.42 -1.36 -27.83
N LEU A 265 -2.78 -1.52 -26.67
CA LEU A 265 -3.44 -1.32 -25.36
C LEU A 265 -4.02 0.10 -25.22
N ARG A 266 -3.31 1.12 -25.71
CA ARG A 266 -3.80 2.50 -25.69
C ARG A 266 -5.03 2.71 -26.58
N GLN A 267 -5.06 2.08 -27.76
CA GLN A 267 -6.22 2.10 -28.67
C GLN A 267 -7.45 1.45 -28.02
N GLU A 268 -7.23 0.37 -27.28
CA GLU A 268 -8.25 -0.34 -26.49
C GLU A 268 -8.68 0.41 -25.21
N GLY A 269 -8.11 1.60 -24.98
CA GLY A 269 -8.51 2.47 -23.87
C GLY A 269 -7.81 2.19 -22.55
N TYR A 270 -6.76 1.37 -22.50
CA TYR A 270 -5.91 1.21 -21.32
C TYR A 270 -4.91 2.38 -21.17
N GLU A 271 -4.48 2.61 -19.94
CA GLU A 271 -3.33 3.48 -19.67
C GLU A 271 -2.11 2.61 -19.41
N VAL A 272 -0.99 2.89 -20.08
CA VAL A 272 0.25 2.11 -19.93
C VAL A 272 1.25 2.93 -19.12
N CYS A 273 1.71 2.34 -18.02
CA CYS A 273 2.64 2.95 -17.08
C CYS A 273 3.92 2.12 -17.01
N PHE A 274 5.07 2.76 -16.83
CA PHE A 274 6.35 2.10 -16.62
C PHE A 274 7.28 3.03 -15.86
N TYR A 275 8.29 2.45 -15.21
CA TYR A 275 9.27 3.22 -14.46
C TYR A 275 10.47 3.57 -15.36
N GLU A 276 10.70 4.86 -15.62
CA GLU A 276 11.85 5.31 -16.41
C GLU A 276 13.13 5.34 -15.56
N ARG A 277 14.12 4.52 -15.95
CA ARG A 277 15.42 4.40 -15.26
C ARG A 277 16.29 5.67 -15.31
N GLY A 278 15.86 6.73 -16.00
CA GLY A 278 16.53 8.03 -16.00
C GLY A 278 16.30 8.85 -14.72
N GLU A 279 15.34 8.47 -13.88
CA GLU A 279 14.92 9.21 -12.69
C GLU A 279 15.30 8.53 -11.36
N TYR A 280 16.49 7.92 -11.26
CA TYR A 280 16.98 7.43 -9.97
C TYR A 280 17.25 8.61 -9.02
N ARG A 281 16.21 9.06 -8.30
CA ARG A 281 16.37 9.85 -7.08
C ARG A 281 17.21 9.04 -6.09
N MET A 282 17.97 9.68 -5.22
CA MET A 282 18.92 8.99 -4.32
C MET A 282 18.24 8.12 -3.23
N PHE A 283 16.91 8.10 -3.11
CA PHE A 283 16.17 7.34 -2.09
C PHE A 283 14.76 6.90 -2.59
N GLY A 284 14.26 5.76 -2.08
CA GLY A 284 12.84 5.36 -2.18
C GLY A 284 12.41 4.68 -3.48
N GLN A 285 13.33 4.24 -4.33
CA GLN A 285 13.04 3.81 -5.71
C GLN A 285 12.13 2.58 -5.79
N LEU A 286 12.39 1.56 -4.96
CA LEU A 286 11.52 0.39 -4.86
C LEU A 286 10.13 0.72 -4.30
N GLY A 287 10.04 1.69 -3.38
CA GLY A 287 8.76 2.15 -2.84
C GLY A 287 7.90 2.84 -3.89
N ASN A 288 8.53 3.61 -4.79
CA ASN A 288 7.84 4.25 -5.91
C ASN A 288 7.36 3.22 -6.93
N ILE A 289 8.20 2.24 -7.29
CA ILE A 289 7.79 1.14 -8.18
C ILE A 289 6.61 0.37 -7.56
N ARG A 290 6.70 0.01 -6.27
CA ARG A 290 5.60 -0.65 -5.56
C ARG A 290 4.31 0.19 -5.64
N THR A 291 4.41 1.49 -5.38
CA THR A 291 3.25 2.40 -5.44
C THR A 291 2.66 2.43 -6.85
N LEU A 292 3.50 2.52 -7.88
CA LEU A 292 3.05 2.53 -9.27
C LEU A 292 2.40 1.19 -9.67
N VAL A 293 2.98 0.06 -9.27
CA VAL A 293 2.42 -1.28 -9.49
C VAL A 293 1.09 -1.45 -8.75
N GLN A 294 0.98 -1.00 -7.50
CA GLN A 294 -0.26 -1.03 -6.72
C GLN A 294 -1.40 -0.21 -7.34
N GLN A 295 -1.08 0.74 -8.22
CA GLN A 295 -2.06 1.52 -8.96
C GLN A 295 -2.45 0.89 -10.30
N CYS A 296 -1.89 -0.27 -10.66
CA CYS A 296 -2.17 -0.97 -11.91
C CYS A 296 -3.14 -2.15 -11.72
N ASP A 297 -3.94 -2.42 -12.73
CA ASP A 297 -4.95 -3.49 -12.78
C ASP A 297 -4.44 -4.75 -13.50
N GLY A 298 -3.26 -4.66 -14.12
CA GLY A 298 -2.57 -5.75 -14.81
C GLY A 298 -1.14 -5.38 -15.13
N MET A 299 -0.34 -6.39 -15.48
CA MET A 299 1.07 -6.21 -15.80
C MET A 299 1.46 -6.95 -17.09
N VAL A 300 2.33 -6.35 -17.88
CA VAL A 300 3.04 -6.99 -18.99
C VAL A 300 4.53 -6.97 -18.68
N VAL A 301 5.16 -8.13 -18.73
CA VAL A 301 6.58 -8.32 -18.40
C VAL A 301 7.31 -8.83 -19.62
N PHE A 302 8.34 -8.11 -20.04
CA PHE A 302 9.11 -8.44 -21.25
C PHE A 302 10.42 -9.15 -20.88
N GLY A 303 10.43 -10.48 -21.03
CA GLY A 303 11.58 -11.35 -20.80
C GLY A 303 12.48 -11.40 -22.02
N LEU A 304 13.28 -10.35 -22.22
CA LEU A 304 14.13 -10.20 -23.40
C LEU A 304 15.60 -10.49 -23.09
N LYS A 305 16.37 -10.86 -24.11
CA LYS A 305 17.83 -11.06 -23.97
C LYS A 305 18.53 -9.78 -23.49
N GLN A 306 19.11 -9.83 -22.29
CA GLN A 306 19.79 -8.68 -21.66
C GLN A 306 21.20 -9.00 -21.15
N LEU A 307 21.39 -10.21 -20.62
CA LEU A 307 22.66 -10.68 -20.10
C LEU A 307 23.04 -11.96 -20.83
N HIS A 308 24.22 -11.98 -21.43
CA HIS A 308 24.79 -13.17 -22.08
C HIS A 308 25.85 -13.79 -21.18
N ILE A 309 25.65 -15.05 -20.82
CA ILE A 309 26.60 -15.84 -20.06
C ILE A 309 27.28 -16.79 -21.04
N GLU A 310 28.49 -16.44 -21.47
CA GLU A 310 29.30 -17.34 -22.30
C GLU A 310 29.69 -18.61 -21.53
N LYS A 311 30.09 -18.46 -20.26
CA LYS A 311 30.39 -19.56 -19.34
C LYS A 311 30.24 -19.15 -17.87
N ALA A 312 29.59 -19.97 -17.05
CA ALA A 312 29.49 -19.75 -15.61
C ALA A 312 29.32 -21.06 -14.83
N THR A 313 29.55 -21.01 -13.52
CA THR A 313 29.15 -22.07 -12.59
C THR A 313 27.99 -21.55 -11.75
N PHE A 314 26.82 -22.16 -11.89
CA PHE A 314 25.61 -21.85 -11.15
C PHE A 314 25.58 -22.62 -9.82
N ARG A 315 25.17 -21.95 -8.74
CA ARG A 315 25.13 -22.49 -7.36
C ARG A 315 26.39 -23.29 -6.98
N PRO A 316 27.60 -22.71 -7.09
CA PRO A 316 28.86 -23.44 -6.92
C PRO A 316 29.07 -24.04 -5.52
N ALA A 317 28.31 -23.57 -4.52
CA ALA A 317 28.41 -23.98 -3.12
C ALA A 317 27.28 -24.92 -2.68
N THR A 318 26.50 -25.49 -3.62
CA THR A 318 25.39 -26.40 -3.32
C THR A 318 25.49 -27.68 -4.13
N ASP A 319 24.69 -28.68 -3.76
CA ASP A 319 24.57 -29.94 -4.50
C ASP A 319 23.87 -29.78 -5.86
N GLU A 320 23.35 -28.59 -6.15
CA GLU A 320 22.74 -28.18 -7.43
C GLU A 320 23.73 -27.38 -8.30
N CYS A 321 25.03 -27.61 -8.10
CA CYS A 321 26.07 -26.96 -8.87
C CYS A 321 26.00 -27.38 -10.35
N GLU A 322 25.84 -26.40 -11.23
CA GLU A 322 25.73 -26.63 -12.68
C GLU A 322 26.74 -25.78 -13.44
N THR A 323 27.23 -26.29 -14.57
CA THR A 323 27.98 -25.46 -15.52
C THR A 323 27.04 -24.93 -16.57
N TRP A 324 26.96 -23.61 -16.70
CA TRP A 324 26.21 -22.94 -17.76
C TRP A 324 27.17 -22.51 -18.86
N SER A 325 26.70 -22.64 -20.11
CA SER A 325 27.38 -22.16 -21.31
C SER A 325 26.37 -21.58 -22.27
N ASP A 326 26.72 -20.45 -22.90
CA ASP A 326 25.91 -19.77 -23.92
C ASP A 326 24.44 -19.53 -23.50
N ARG A 327 24.24 -19.00 -22.29
CA ARG A 327 22.89 -18.79 -21.71
C ARG A 327 22.51 -17.32 -21.70
N TRP A 328 21.27 -17.01 -22.07
CA TRP A 328 20.71 -15.66 -21.97
C TRP A 328 19.84 -15.51 -20.72
N LEU A 329 19.93 -14.35 -20.07
CA LEU A 329 19.07 -13.97 -18.96
C LEU A 329 18.38 -12.61 -19.22
N PRO A 330 17.19 -12.41 -18.63
CA PRO A 330 16.47 -11.15 -18.73
C PRO A 330 17.03 -10.14 -17.73
N THR A 331 16.41 -8.96 -17.64
CA THR A 331 16.82 -7.98 -16.64
C THR A 331 16.36 -8.45 -15.25
N PRO A 332 17.20 -8.34 -14.20
CA PRO A 332 16.81 -8.76 -12.83
C PRO A 332 15.61 -7.97 -12.29
N TRP A 333 15.30 -6.82 -12.88
CA TRP A 333 14.11 -6.02 -12.55
C TRP A 333 12.79 -6.75 -12.85
N ASN A 334 12.77 -7.65 -13.85
CA ASN A 334 11.58 -8.44 -14.13
C ASN A 334 11.18 -9.27 -12.90
N GLU A 335 12.13 -9.86 -12.18
CA GLU A 335 11.84 -10.64 -10.97
C GLU A 335 11.20 -9.79 -9.87
N ILE A 336 11.76 -8.58 -9.63
CA ILE A 336 11.30 -7.67 -8.58
C ILE A 336 9.89 -7.15 -8.89
N GLU A 337 9.69 -6.63 -10.09
CA GLU A 337 8.43 -6.01 -10.51
C GLU A 337 7.32 -7.07 -10.63
N THR A 338 7.64 -8.24 -11.19
CA THR A 338 6.68 -9.34 -11.29
C THR A 338 6.30 -9.85 -9.91
N GLY A 339 7.26 -9.97 -8.98
CA GLY A 339 6.98 -10.31 -7.58
C GLY A 339 6.02 -9.32 -6.91
N MET A 340 6.19 -8.01 -7.14
CA MET A 340 5.25 -6.99 -6.67
C MET A 340 3.86 -7.15 -7.29
N GLY A 341 3.79 -7.45 -8.58
CA GLY A 341 2.53 -7.72 -9.28
C GLY A 341 1.78 -8.94 -8.71
N LEU A 342 2.50 -10.04 -8.50
CA LEU A 342 1.94 -11.27 -7.91
C LEU A 342 1.41 -11.02 -6.50
N MET A 343 2.16 -10.30 -5.67
CA MET A 343 1.74 -9.92 -4.32
C MET A 343 0.49 -9.02 -4.30
N ALA A 344 0.32 -8.20 -5.34
CA ALA A 344 -0.88 -7.39 -5.53
C ALA A 344 -2.05 -8.17 -6.15
N GLY A 345 -1.86 -9.47 -6.47
CA GLY A 345 -2.90 -10.34 -6.99
C GLY A 345 -3.37 -9.98 -8.41
N MET A 346 -2.57 -9.22 -9.17
CA MET A 346 -2.97 -8.77 -10.51
C MET A 346 -2.66 -9.83 -11.58
N PRO A 347 -3.43 -9.87 -12.69
CA PRO A 347 -3.09 -10.71 -13.83
C PRO A 347 -1.81 -10.20 -14.53
N ILE A 348 -0.92 -11.14 -14.88
CA ILE A 348 0.37 -10.84 -15.49
C ILE A 348 0.51 -11.59 -16.81
N LEU A 349 0.97 -10.87 -17.84
CA LEU A 349 1.33 -11.41 -19.14
C LEU A 349 2.85 -11.36 -19.31
N LEU A 350 3.48 -12.51 -19.44
CA LEU A 350 4.88 -12.66 -19.79
C LEU A 350 5.00 -12.74 -21.32
N ILE A 351 5.79 -11.84 -21.90
CA ILE A 351 6.20 -11.90 -23.31
C ILE A 351 7.70 -12.17 -23.31
N GLN A 352 8.11 -13.38 -23.65
CA GLN A 352 9.50 -13.84 -23.48
C GLN A 352 10.15 -14.30 -24.77
N ASP A 353 11.45 -14.03 -24.91
CA ASP A 353 12.35 -14.71 -25.83
C ASP A 353 12.39 -16.22 -25.51
N ALA A 354 12.48 -17.06 -26.54
CA ALA A 354 12.45 -18.51 -26.35
C ALA A 354 13.67 -19.08 -25.61
N GLU A 355 14.79 -18.37 -25.67
CA GLU A 355 16.02 -18.70 -24.92
C GLU A 355 16.01 -18.13 -23.50
N ILE A 356 14.94 -17.44 -23.09
CA ILE A 356 14.74 -16.96 -21.72
C ILE A 356 13.84 -17.93 -20.99
N ASP A 357 14.42 -18.68 -20.04
CA ASP A 357 13.80 -19.81 -19.34
C ASP A 357 14.11 -19.85 -17.85
N PHE A 358 14.54 -18.73 -17.26
CA PHE A 358 15.00 -18.64 -15.88
C PHE A 358 14.15 -17.68 -15.04
N GLY A 359 14.09 -17.93 -13.73
CA GLY A 359 13.35 -17.09 -12.79
C GLY A 359 11.86 -17.14 -13.07
N VAL A 360 11.19 -16.00 -13.12
CA VAL A 360 9.75 -15.93 -13.41
C VAL A 360 9.36 -16.45 -14.81
N PHE A 361 10.33 -16.60 -15.71
CA PHE A 361 10.13 -17.13 -17.07
C PHE A 361 10.37 -18.64 -17.20
N ASP A 362 10.66 -19.32 -16.08
CA ASP A 362 10.82 -20.78 -16.04
C ASP A 362 9.51 -21.48 -16.45
N SER A 363 9.60 -22.37 -17.43
CA SER A 363 8.46 -23.11 -17.97
C SER A 363 7.78 -24.06 -16.98
N HIS A 364 8.41 -24.37 -15.85
CA HIS A 364 7.83 -25.22 -14.82
C HIS A 364 6.93 -24.43 -13.84
N ILE A 365 6.96 -23.10 -13.88
CA ILE A 365 6.09 -22.27 -13.04
C ILE A 365 4.66 -22.32 -13.56
N SER A 366 3.74 -22.75 -12.70
CA SER A 366 2.31 -22.87 -13.01
C SER A 366 1.49 -22.02 -12.04
N GLU A 367 1.43 -20.72 -12.31
CA GLU A 367 0.63 -19.76 -11.54
C GLU A 367 -0.63 -19.36 -12.30
N THR A 368 -1.77 -19.31 -11.60
CA THR A 368 -3.05 -19.00 -12.25
C THR A 368 -3.09 -17.56 -12.79
N SER A 369 -2.34 -16.65 -12.19
CA SER A 369 -2.26 -15.24 -12.59
C SER A 369 -1.34 -15.00 -13.79
N LEU A 370 -0.47 -15.94 -14.15
CA LEU A 370 0.51 -15.81 -15.23
C LEU A 370 -0.05 -16.32 -16.56
N HIS A 371 0.25 -15.59 -17.64
CA HIS A 371 -0.04 -15.96 -19.02
C HIS A 371 1.23 -15.75 -19.83
N VAL A 372 1.58 -16.65 -20.75
CA VAL A 372 2.89 -16.63 -21.42
C VAL A 372 2.76 -16.61 -22.94
N ILE A 373 3.48 -15.70 -23.59
CA ILE A 373 3.63 -15.62 -25.04
C ILE A 373 5.12 -15.68 -25.38
N ARG A 374 5.50 -16.57 -26.31
CA ARG A 374 6.88 -16.70 -26.79
C ARG A 374 7.06 -15.95 -28.10
N THR A 375 8.12 -15.15 -28.20
CA THR A 375 8.33 -14.20 -29.31
C THR A 375 8.71 -14.87 -30.63
N ASP A 376 9.46 -15.97 -30.59
CA ASP A 376 9.97 -16.73 -31.74
C ASP A 376 8.88 -17.39 -32.60
N SER A 377 7.72 -17.64 -31.99
CA SER A 377 6.57 -18.32 -32.58
C SER A 377 5.44 -17.34 -32.93
N THR A 378 5.65 -16.05 -32.74
CA THR A 378 4.58 -15.03 -32.81
C THR A 378 4.83 -13.99 -33.90
N ASP A 379 3.91 -13.91 -34.87
CA ASP A 379 3.78 -12.70 -35.69
C ASP A 379 3.09 -11.63 -34.84
N PHE A 380 3.85 -10.64 -34.36
CA PHE A 380 3.32 -9.58 -33.50
C PHE A 380 2.27 -8.69 -34.17
N LYS A 381 2.06 -8.81 -35.50
CA LYS A 381 0.87 -8.22 -36.14
C LYS A 381 -0.43 -8.87 -35.69
N LYS A 382 -0.38 -10.15 -35.30
CA LYS A 382 -1.52 -10.95 -34.82
C LYS A 382 -1.54 -11.13 -33.30
N PHE A 383 -0.65 -10.43 -32.58
CA PHE A 383 -0.60 -10.48 -31.11
C PHE A 383 -1.98 -10.31 -30.43
N PRO A 384 -2.88 -9.41 -30.87
CA PRO A 384 -4.20 -9.25 -30.26
C PRO A 384 -5.10 -10.51 -30.35
N GLU A 385 -4.82 -11.42 -31.28
CA GLU A 385 -5.58 -12.66 -31.49
C GLU A 385 -5.07 -13.81 -30.62
N HIS A 386 -3.96 -13.63 -29.91
CA HIS A 386 -3.34 -14.68 -29.10
C HIS A 386 -4.22 -15.02 -27.89
N ARG A 387 -4.46 -16.32 -27.67
CA ARG A 387 -5.38 -16.82 -26.63
C ARG A 387 -4.99 -16.33 -25.23
N GLU A 388 -3.70 -16.31 -24.95
CA GLU A 388 -3.07 -15.92 -23.69
C GLU A 388 -3.24 -14.43 -23.44
N PHE A 389 -3.13 -13.59 -24.48
CA PHE A 389 -3.43 -12.16 -24.39
C PHE A 389 -4.92 -11.93 -24.08
N ILE A 390 -5.82 -12.61 -24.80
CA ILE A 390 -7.26 -12.52 -24.57
C ILE A 390 -7.63 -12.99 -23.15
N SER A 391 -7.06 -14.12 -22.70
CA SER A 391 -7.27 -14.66 -21.36
C SER A 391 -6.77 -13.71 -20.29
N TRP A 392 -5.56 -13.19 -20.43
CA TRP A 392 -4.99 -12.21 -19.51
C TRP A 392 -5.86 -10.95 -19.43
N LYS A 393 -6.24 -10.40 -20.60
CA LYS A 393 -7.09 -9.21 -20.70
C LYS A 393 -8.42 -9.37 -20.00
N SER A 394 -9.04 -10.55 -20.08
CA SER A 394 -10.32 -10.84 -19.44
C SER A 394 -10.31 -10.74 -17.91
N ARG A 395 -9.12 -10.80 -17.29
CA ARG A 395 -8.91 -10.76 -15.84
C ARG A 395 -8.57 -9.37 -15.29
N ILE A 396 -8.30 -8.40 -16.16
CA ILE A 396 -7.96 -7.04 -15.75
C ILE A 396 -9.20 -6.42 -15.06
N GLY A 397 -9.02 -5.91 -13.84
CA GLY A 397 -10.10 -5.31 -13.04
C GLY A 397 -11.03 -6.31 -12.32
N ASN A 398 -10.85 -7.61 -12.53
CA ASN A 398 -11.59 -8.67 -11.84
C ASN A 398 -10.59 -9.66 -11.20
N PRO A 399 -10.21 -9.49 -9.92
CA PRO A 399 -9.37 -10.46 -9.24
C PRO A 399 -10.09 -11.81 -9.24
N ALA A 400 -9.46 -12.83 -9.80
CA ALA A 400 -10.07 -14.13 -10.03
C ALA A 400 -10.64 -14.71 -8.72
N VAL A 401 -11.94 -14.99 -8.71
CA VAL A 401 -12.49 -16.03 -7.82
C VAL A 401 -11.88 -17.34 -8.31
N PRO A 402 -11.21 -18.13 -7.45
CA PRO A 402 -10.72 -19.45 -7.85
C PRO A 402 -11.90 -20.29 -8.31
N GLN A 403 -11.92 -20.68 -9.60
CA GLN A 403 -12.82 -21.72 -10.05
C GLN A 403 -12.35 -23.04 -9.39
N PRO A 404 -13.26 -23.84 -8.80
CA PRO A 404 -12.89 -25.14 -8.28
C PRO A 404 -12.32 -25.98 -9.41
N GLN A 405 -11.13 -26.55 -9.20
CA GLN A 405 -10.54 -27.51 -10.12
C GLN A 405 -11.51 -28.68 -10.26
N ASP A 406 -12.01 -28.89 -11.48
CA ASP A 406 -12.83 -30.03 -11.81
C ASP A 406 -12.01 -31.30 -11.57
N GLY A 407 -12.49 -32.12 -10.64
CA GLY A 407 -11.86 -33.36 -10.26
C GLY A 407 -11.90 -34.35 -11.42
N SER A 408 -10.77 -34.53 -12.11
CA SER A 408 -10.52 -35.73 -12.90
C SER A 408 -9.17 -36.33 -12.52
N ALA A 409 -9.10 -36.88 -11.30
CA ALA A 409 -8.11 -37.89 -10.99
C ALA A 409 -8.39 -39.10 -11.88
N LYS A 410 -7.63 -39.24 -12.98
CA LYS A 410 -7.58 -40.48 -13.74
C LYS A 410 -7.05 -41.57 -12.82
N SER A 411 -7.92 -42.54 -12.53
CA SER A 411 -7.58 -43.79 -11.87
C SER A 411 -6.50 -44.52 -12.68
N PRO A 412 -5.48 -45.12 -12.05
CA PRO A 412 -4.58 -46.01 -12.76
C PRO A 412 -5.30 -47.35 -12.98
N SER A 413 -5.68 -47.64 -14.22
CA SER A 413 -6.04 -48.98 -14.66
C SER A 413 -4.78 -49.84 -14.68
N GLY A 414 -4.82 -50.98 -13.98
CA GLY A 414 -3.71 -51.90 -13.87
C GLY A 414 -3.41 -52.70 -15.13
N SER A 415 -2.14 -53.09 -15.23
CA SER A 415 -1.65 -54.44 -15.55
C SER A 415 -0.17 -54.48 -15.22
#